data_AF-A0A1Y4DYJ0-F1
#
_entry.id   AF-A0A1Y4DYJ0-F1
#
_cell.length_a   1.000
_cell.length_b   1.000
_cell.length_c   1.000
_cell.angle_alpha   90.00
_cell.angle_beta   90.00
_cell.angle_gamma   90.00
#
_symmetry.space_group_name_H-M   'P 1'
#
loop_
_entity.id
_entity.type
_entity.pdbx_description
1 polymer ?
#
loop_
_entity_poly.entity_id
_entity_poly.type
_entity_poly.pdbx_seq_one_letter_code
_entity_poly.pdbx_strand_id
1 'polypeptide(L)'
;MPTFDYTNLPTWYIEQAANQTYPGLQTFVRDTNLTVEEAARYHVGSVIRADDYVVATPRVGGMATTHRFAILSNRMYDATDLADTVQGASCAPRTTRRAPRFKVLGILRAGGLTQIVLLHLLDDERWQIWQNTEFSVDSDIMESVRANFHEKAAAKPIPELKLHAWMKACEGAIGFAATGAPLPIGEDTKARLASTSSLDFRSISGHLIYIEDGKKALRLNESEWDEVYPGLIAYGYVDHVRGLCCAILASARLDTANQLEVRRDLDDMSIRIEAGALGDLRCAGVIDDVLGERAELVETMCFQKEEPESVEALRSIRALDPFRHRDYPDDVRALLVGDGIETPEAVWLRLEILTEGNDILARLLNEPAQRCGVHTGDLLPLAFYDTDDDTLLVAVTHGNR
;
A
#
# COMPACT_ATOMS: atom_id res chain seq x y z
N MET A 1 -3.49 2.74 -28.59
CA MET A 1 -3.58 1.98 -27.32
C MET A 1 -5.04 1.92 -26.97
N PRO A 2 -5.63 0.74 -26.69
CA PRO A 2 -6.91 0.71 -26.01
C PRO A 2 -6.71 1.40 -24.66
N THR A 3 -7.34 2.54 -24.48
CA THR A 3 -7.36 3.27 -23.21
C THR A 3 -8.23 2.47 -22.27
N PHE A 4 -7.61 1.88 -21.24
CA PHE A 4 -8.32 1.30 -20.13
C PHE A 4 -9.33 2.32 -19.57
N ASP A 5 -10.61 1.95 -19.53
CA ASP A 5 -11.66 2.83 -19.03
C ASP A 5 -11.80 2.67 -17.51
N TYR A 6 -11.04 3.50 -16.79
CA TYR A 6 -11.07 3.57 -15.34
C TYR A 6 -12.45 3.93 -14.77
N THR A 7 -13.40 4.39 -15.60
CA THR A 7 -14.77 4.69 -15.15
C THR A 7 -15.60 3.44 -14.85
N ASN A 8 -15.16 2.26 -15.30
CA ASN A 8 -15.83 0.99 -14.99
C ASN A 8 -15.38 0.37 -13.66
N LEU A 9 -14.41 0.95 -12.93
CA LEU A 9 -14.04 0.42 -11.62
C LEU A 9 -15.17 0.65 -10.60
N PRO A 10 -15.42 -0.31 -9.68
CA PRO A 10 -16.44 -0.14 -8.65
C PRO A 10 -16.14 1.04 -7.73
N THR A 11 -17.17 1.78 -7.31
CA THR A 11 -17.04 2.94 -6.43
C THR A 11 -16.27 2.61 -5.15
N TRP A 12 -16.59 1.48 -4.49
CA TRP A 12 -15.91 1.05 -3.27
C TRP A 12 -14.40 0.84 -3.46
N TYR A 13 -13.97 0.42 -4.65
CA TYR A 13 -12.56 0.19 -4.96
C TYR A 13 -11.80 1.52 -5.12
N ILE A 14 -12.44 2.48 -5.79
CA ILE A 14 -11.93 3.85 -5.93
C ILE A 14 -11.89 4.54 -4.55
N GLU A 15 -12.94 4.41 -3.76
CA GLU A 15 -13.03 4.95 -2.40
C GLU A 15 -11.96 4.35 -1.49
N GLN A 16 -11.70 3.04 -1.55
CA GLN A 16 -10.63 2.41 -0.78
C GLN A 16 -9.26 2.99 -1.16
N ALA A 17 -8.99 3.20 -2.45
CA ALA A 17 -7.74 3.82 -2.90
C ALA A 17 -7.64 5.29 -2.43
N ALA A 18 -8.73 6.05 -2.51
CA ALA A 18 -8.80 7.45 -2.07
C ALA A 18 -8.63 7.58 -0.55
N ASN A 19 -9.29 6.73 0.24
CA ASN A 19 -9.18 6.66 1.70
C ASN A 19 -7.78 6.25 2.18
N GLN A 20 -7.03 5.56 1.34
CA GLN A 20 -5.62 5.32 1.61
C GLN A 20 -4.76 6.53 1.24
N THR A 21 -5.13 7.37 0.27
CA THR A 21 -4.29 8.44 -0.30
C THR A 21 -4.46 9.79 0.39
N TYR A 22 -5.70 10.19 0.71
CA TYR A 22 -6.03 11.56 1.15
C TYR A 22 -6.08 11.80 2.67
N PRO A 23 -6.62 10.89 3.50
CA PRO A 23 -6.66 11.11 4.95
C PRO A 23 -5.26 11.26 5.55
N GLY A 24 -5.07 12.26 6.41
CA GLY A 24 -3.80 12.49 7.11
C GLY A 24 -2.68 13.08 6.25
N LEU A 25 -2.98 13.63 5.06
CA LEU A 25 -2.00 14.31 4.23
C LEU A 25 -1.29 15.44 4.98
N GLN A 26 0.04 15.43 4.91
CA GLN A 26 0.90 16.52 5.38
C GLN A 26 1.65 17.11 4.19
N THR A 27 2.06 18.38 4.30
CA THR A 27 2.87 19.05 3.28
C THR A 27 4.34 18.94 3.61
N PHE A 28 5.10 18.39 2.68
CA PHE A 28 6.55 18.35 2.68
C PHE A 28 7.08 19.23 1.56
N VAL A 29 8.19 19.92 1.80
CA VAL A 29 8.79 20.80 0.80
C VAL A 29 10.20 20.34 0.43
N ARG A 30 10.50 20.45 -0.87
CA ARG A 30 11.83 20.27 -1.44
C ARG A 30 12.14 21.49 -2.30
N ASP A 31 13.04 22.33 -1.82
CA ASP A 31 13.51 23.52 -2.52
C ASP A 31 14.66 23.16 -3.45
N THR A 32 14.57 23.57 -4.70
CA THR A 32 15.58 23.32 -5.73
C THR A 32 15.64 24.44 -6.78
N ASN A 33 16.61 24.39 -7.68
CA ASN A 33 16.67 25.28 -8.84
C ASN A 33 16.48 24.44 -10.09
N LEU A 34 15.39 24.69 -10.83
CA LEU A 34 15.15 24.11 -12.14
C LEU A 34 15.42 25.14 -13.22
N THR A 35 15.96 24.69 -14.34
CA THR A 35 15.96 25.44 -15.60
C THR A 35 14.53 25.64 -16.11
N VAL A 36 14.36 26.57 -17.05
CA VAL A 36 13.05 26.82 -17.68
C VAL A 36 12.57 25.55 -18.39
N GLU A 37 13.50 24.84 -19.03
CA GLU A 37 13.25 23.59 -19.75
C GLU A 37 12.85 22.45 -18.82
N GLU A 38 13.46 22.35 -17.63
CA GLU A 38 13.07 21.34 -16.62
C GLU A 38 11.71 21.64 -16.02
N ALA A 39 11.45 22.90 -15.65
CA ALA A 39 10.17 23.31 -15.07
C ALA A 39 9.00 23.13 -16.04
N ALA A 40 9.25 23.29 -17.36
CA ALA A 40 8.23 23.13 -18.40
C ALA A 40 7.77 21.69 -18.60
N ARG A 41 8.49 20.68 -18.07
CA ARG A 41 8.13 19.25 -18.22
C ARG A 41 6.98 18.82 -17.31
N TYR A 42 6.65 19.61 -16.30
CA TYR A 42 5.56 19.30 -15.38
C TYR A 42 4.24 19.82 -15.94
N HIS A 43 3.27 18.93 -16.07
CA HIS A 43 1.94 19.26 -16.55
C HIS A 43 0.90 18.85 -15.50
N VAL A 44 -0.05 19.73 -15.20
CA VAL A 44 -1.14 19.42 -14.28
C VAL A 44 -1.91 18.20 -14.77
N GLY A 45 -2.23 17.28 -13.86
CA GLY A 45 -2.87 15.99 -14.15
C GLY A 45 -1.89 14.87 -14.53
N SER A 46 -0.64 15.19 -14.91
CA SER A 46 0.34 14.15 -15.24
C SER A 46 0.80 13.37 -14.00
N VAL A 47 1.08 12.08 -14.21
CA VAL A 47 1.72 11.22 -13.20
C VAL A 47 3.20 11.07 -13.54
N ILE A 48 4.05 11.19 -12.53
CA ILE A 48 5.50 11.01 -12.63
C ILE A 48 5.96 9.96 -11.62
N ARG A 49 7.05 9.24 -11.91
CA ARG A 49 7.69 8.31 -10.97
C ARG A 49 9.11 8.76 -10.69
N ALA A 50 9.47 8.93 -9.42
CA ALA A 50 10.85 9.23 -9.05
C ALA A 50 11.78 8.04 -9.37
N ASP A 51 13.06 8.32 -9.60
CA ASP A 51 14.05 7.26 -9.84
C ASP A 51 14.39 6.49 -8.57
N ASP A 52 14.39 7.20 -7.45
CA ASP A 52 14.70 6.68 -6.12
C ASP A 52 13.83 7.35 -5.05
N TYR A 53 14.17 7.19 -3.77
CA TYR A 53 13.54 7.91 -2.66
C TYR A 53 13.58 9.43 -2.87
N VAL A 54 12.52 10.11 -2.42
CA VAL A 54 12.42 11.58 -2.49
C VAL A 54 12.62 12.17 -1.11
N VAL A 55 13.71 12.92 -0.93
CA VAL A 55 14.00 13.69 0.27
C VAL A 55 13.24 15.01 0.25
N ALA A 56 12.55 15.33 1.34
CA ALA A 56 11.86 16.58 1.59
C ALA A 56 11.81 16.88 3.10
N THR A 57 11.21 17.99 3.53
CA THR A 57 11.07 18.36 4.95
C THR A 57 9.66 18.83 5.26
N PRO A 58 9.07 18.50 6.43
CA PRO A 58 7.79 19.06 6.86
C PRO A 58 7.93 20.53 7.33
N ARG A 59 9.17 21.04 7.46
CA ARG A 59 9.45 22.41 7.91
C ARG A 59 9.27 23.40 6.76
N VAL A 60 8.05 23.91 6.61
CA VAL A 60 7.69 24.85 5.53
C VAL A 60 8.02 26.30 5.90
N GLY A 61 9.14 26.82 5.39
CA GLY A 61 9.54 28.22 5.49
C GLY A 61 9.61 28.95 4.14
N GLY A 62 10.27 30.11 4.12
CA GLY A 62 10.57 30.81 2.87
C GLY A 62 11.49 30.00 1.94
N MET A 63 11.47 30.31 0.65
CA MET A 63 12.27 29.60 -0.35
C MET A 63 13.66 30.20 -0.49
N ALA A 64 14.69 29.36 -0.35
CA ALA A 64 16.07 29.75 -0.64
C ALA A 64 16.42 29.68 -2.14
N THR A 65 15.56 29.01 -2.92
CA THR A 65 15.75 28.71 -4.35
C THR A 65 14.59 29.24 -5.19
N THR A 66 14.67 29.05 -6.51
CA THR A 66 13.64 29.50 -7.46
C THR A 66 12.42 28.56 -7.54
N HIS A 67 12.60 27.26 -7.25
CA HIS A 67 11.56 26.24 -7.38
C HIS A 67 11.36 25.45 -6.09
N ARG A 68 10.13 25.05 -5.83
CA ARG A 68 9.73 24.19 -4.71
C ARG A 68 8.84 23.06 -5.22
N PHE A 69 9.13 21.83 -4.83
CA PHE A 69 8.13 20.76 -4.84
C PHE A 69 7.40 20.78 -3.50
N ALA A 70 6.09 21.03 -3.53
CA ALA A 70 5.21 20.82 -2.38
C ALA A 70 4.58 19.44 -2.52
N ILE A 71 5.07 18.49 -1.73
CA ILE A 71 4.70 17.08 -1.77
C ILE A 71 3.66 16.84 -0.67
N LEU A 72 2.46 16.47 -1.07
CA LEU A 72 1.38 16.07 -0.20
C LEU A 72 1.46 14.57 0.01
N SER A 73 1.66 14.13 1.25
CA SER A 73 1.82 12.71 1.57
C SER A 73 1.39 12.41 3.00
N ASN A 74 0.80 11.23 3.20
CA ASN A 74 0.53 10.63 4.51
C ASN A 74 1.44 9.41 4.77
N ARG A 75 2.50 9.22 3.96
CA ARG A 75 3.41 8.06 4.00
C ARG A 75 4.90 8.41 4.07
N MET A 76 5.24 9.69 4.22
CA MET A 76 6.64 10.05 4.45
C MET A 76 7.05 9.55 5.83
N TYR A 77 8.20 8.89 5.94
CA TYR A 77 8.77 8.54 7.24
C TYR A 77 9.86 9.55 7.62
N ASP A 78 10.06 9.73 8.92
CA ASP A 78 11.18 10.52 9.43
C ASP A 78 12.48 9.79 9.12
N ALA A 79 13.34 10.45 8.34
CA ALA A 79 14.59 9.90 7.90
C ALA A 79 15.77 10.49 8.68
N THR A 80 15.53 11.26 9.75
CA THR A 80 16.57 11.98 10.50
C THR A 80 17.66 11.06 11.07
N ASP A 81 17.32 9.81 11.39
CA ASP A 81 18.24 8.83 11.99
C ASP A 81 18.96 7.95 10.95
N LEU A 82 18.68 8.11 9.66
CA LEU A 82 19.39 7.37 8.61
C LEU A 82 20.78 7.96 8.40
N ALA A 83 21.79 7.09 8.32
CA ALA A 83 23.13 7.51 7.92
C ALA A 83 23.05 8.18 6.53
N ASP A 84 23.68 9.35 6.38
CA ASP A 84 23.72 10.18 5.17
C ASP A 84 22.51 11.07 4.86
N THR A 85 21.46 11.11 5.71
CA THR A 85 20.37 12.08 5.57
C THR A 85 20.61 13.34 6.43
N VAL A 86 20.12 14.48 5.94
CA VAL A 86 20.24 15.75 6.65
C VAL A 86 19.19 15.81 7.77
N GLN A 87 19.56 16.36 8.92
CA GLN A 87 18.65 16.51 10.06
C GLN A 87 17.33 17.19 9.69
N GLY A 88 16.20 16.54 10.02
CA GLY A 88 14.85 17.00 9.69
C GLY A 88 14.41 16.65 8.26
N ALA A 89 15.06 15.68 7.63
CA ALA A 89 14.62 15.07 6.37
C ALA A 89 13.50 14.06 6.63
N SER A 90 12.50 14.08 5.75
CA SER A 90 11.55 12.98 5.58
C SER A 90 11.73 12.42 4.18
N CYS A 91 11.54 11.11 4.05
CA CYS A 91 11.68 10.43 2.77
C CYS A 91 10.38 9.76 2.36
N ALA A 92 10.04 9.87 1.07
CA ALA A 92 9.10 8.94 0.47
C ALA A 92 9.84 7.61 0.33
N PRO A 93 9.44 6.54 1.04
CA PRO A 93 10.18 5.30 1.03
C PRO A 93 10.16 4.71 -0.37
N ARG A 94 11.34 4.31 -0.83
CA ARG A 94 11.40 3.24 -1.81
C ARG A 94 11.07 1.96 -1.05
N THR A 95 9.89 1.38 -1.29
CA THR A 95 9.67 0.00 -0.86
C THR A 95 10.66 -0.88 -1.64
N THR A 96 10.99 -2.06 -1.12
CA THR A 96 12.04 -2.96 -1.67
C THR A 96 11.93 -3.22 -3.18
N ARG A 97 10.79 -2.91 -3.82
CA ARG A 97 10.57 -3.06 -5.25
C ARG A 97 9.97 -1.86 -5.99
N ARG A 98 9.56 -0.75 -5.35
CA ARG A 98 8.80 0.31 -6.04
C ARG A 98 9.22 1.72 -5.63
N ALA A 99 9.50 2.56 -6.63
CA ALA A 99 9.82 3.96 -6.46
C ALA A 99 8.54 4.81 -6.38
N PRO A 100 8.57 5.94 -5.63
CA PRO A 100 7.36 6.71 -5.35
C PRO A 100 6.81 7.39 -6.61
N ARG A 101 5.48 7.46 -6.68
CA ARG A 101 4.75 8.09 -7.78
C ARG A 101 4.02 9.32 -7.30
N PHE A 102 3.90 10.31 -8.18
CA PHE A 102 3.24 11.56 -7.86
C PHE A 102 2.31 12.01 -8.98
N LYS A 103 1.11 12.47 -8.64
CA LYS A 103 0.27 13.26 -9.55
C LYS A 103 0.62 14.73 -9.39
N VAL A 104 0.84 15.43 -10.49
CA VAL A 104 1.02 16.89 -10.48
C VAL A 104 -0.35 17.54 -10.33
N LEU A 105 -0.68 18.05 -9.14
CA LEU A 105 -1.97 18.69 -8.88
C LEU A 105 -2.01 20.15 -9.35
N GLY A 106 -0.86 20.84 -9.35
CA GLY A 106 -0.85 22.25 -9.67
C GLY A 106 0.54 22.84 -9.80
N ILE A 107 0.61 23.97 -10.49
CA ILE A 107 1.82 24.78 -10.63
C ILE A 107 1.46 26.21 -10.25
N LEU A 108 2.09 26.72 -9.20
CA LEU A 108 1.84 28.04 -8.62
C LEU A 108 3.05 28.94 -8.87
N ARG A 109 2.81 30.24 -9.08
CA ARG A 109 3.87 31.23 -9.31
C ARG A 109 3.59 32.50 -8.52
N ALA A 110 4.61 33.01 -7.83
CA ALA A 110 4.54 34.26 -7.08
C ALA A 110 5.94 34.87 -6.91
N GLY A 111 6.11 36.16 -7.23
CA GLY A 111 7.37 36.87 -6.96
C GLY A 111 8.62 36.27 -7.63
N GLY A 112 8.48 35.64 -8.80
CA GLY A 112 9.59 34.93 -9.48
C GLY A 112 9.88 33.52 -8.95
N LEU A 113 9.16 33.08 -7.92
CA LEU A 113 9.21 31.71 -7.38
C LEU A 113 8.15 30.84 -8.04
N THR A 114 8.46 29.54 -8.18
CA THR A 114 7.54 28.53 -8.71
C THR A 114 7.38 27.38 -7.73
N GLN A 115 6.14 26.99 -7.42
CA GLN A 115 5.84 25.79 -6.63
C GLN A 115 5.09 24.77 -7.48
N ILE A 116 5.64 23.57 -7.59
CA ILE A 116 5.01 22.41 -8.23
C ILE A 116 4.41 21.54 -7.13
N VAL A 117 3.10 21.34 -7.17
CA VAL A 117 2.34 20.59 -6.16
C VAL A 117 2.19 19.15 -6.61
N LEU A 118 2.66 18.22 -5.78
CA LEU A 118 2.71 16.78 -6.04
C LEU A 118 1.86 16.04 -5.00
N LEU A 119 0.93 15.21 -5.43
CA LEU A 119 0.22 14.25 -4.58
C LEU A 119 0.94 12.90 -4.62
N HIS A 120 1.42 12.42 -3.48
CA HIS A 120 2.04 11.10 -3.36
C HIS A 120 0.99 10.00 -3.52
N LEU A 121 1.18 9.12 -4.51
CA LEU A 121 0.23 8.07 -4.88
C LEU A 121 0.58 6.74 -4.20
N LEU A 122 -0.33 5.77 -4.31
CA LEU A 122 -0.15 4.40 -3.82
C LEU A 122 1.03 3.69 -4.51
N ASP A 123 1.69 2.80 -3.78
CA ASP A 123 2.82 2.03 -4.33
C ASP A 123 2.35 0.88 -5.24
N ASP A 124 1.15 0.36 -5.04
CA ASP A 124 0.54 -0.68 -5.88
C ASP A 124 -0.16 -0.12 -7.13
N GLU A 125 -0.62 -1.00 -8.03
CA GLU A 125 -1.16 -0.60 -9.35
C GLU A 125 -2.38 0.33 -9.29
N ARG A 126 -3.04 0.50 -8.14
CA ARG A 126 -4.16 1.45 -7.98
C ARG A 126 -3.72 2.90 -8.19
N TRP A 127 -2.41 3.20 -8.21
CA TRP A 127 -1.90 4.51 -8.66
C TRP A 127 -2.45 4.91 -10.04
N GLN A 128 -2.75 3.93 -10.90
CA GLN A 128 -3.26 4.16 -12.26
C GLN A 128 -4.63 4.86 -12.27
N ILE A 129 -5.42 4.76 -11.20
CA ILE A 129 -6.70 5.47 -11.04
C ILE A 129 -6.51 6.99 -11.21
N TRP A 130 -5.39 7.54 -10.72
CA TRP A 130 -5.10 8.98 -10.79
C TRP A 130 -4.66 9.46 -12.17
N GLN A 131 -4.43 8.57 -13.14
CA GLN A 131 -4.13 8.98 -14.52
C GLN A 131 -5.33 9.59 -15.23
N ASN A 132 -6.55 9.16 -14.90
CA ASN A 132 -7.77 9.53 -15.62
C ASN A 132 -8.91 10.02 -14.70
N THR A 133 -8.69 10.06 -13.40
CA THR A 133 -9.68 10.51 -12.41
C THR A 133 -9.25 11.82 -11.75
N GLU A 134 -10.18 12.77 -11.71
CA GLU A 134 -10.10 13.97 -10.87
C GLU A 134 -10.97 13.77 -9.64
N PHE A 135 -10.41 14.03 -8.46
CA PHE A 135 -11.15 13.92 -7.20
C PHE A 135 -11.55 15.31 -6.75
N SER A 136 -12.80 15.47 -6.29
CA SER A 136 -13.30 16.76 -5.80
C SER A 136 -12.43 17.33 -4.68
N VAL A 137 -11.86 16.49 -3.81
CA VAL A 137 -10.96 16.90 -2.73
C VAL A 137 -9.67 17.59 -3.25
N ASP A 138 -9.28 17.39 -4.52
CA ASP A 138 -8.11 18.03 -5.11
C ASP A 138 -8.27 19.56 -5.12
N SER A 139 -9.49 20.10 -5.30
CA SER A 139 -9.71 21.55 -5.31
C SER A 139 -9.49 22.19 -3.94
N ASP A 140 -10.00 21.57 -2.89
CA ASP A 140 -9.95 22.09 -1.52
C ASP A 140 -8.51 22.07 -0.99
N ILE A 141 -7.79 20.99 -1.32
CA ILE A 141 -6.35 20.87 -1.08
C ILE A 141 -5.59 21.99 -1.81
N MET A 142 -5.89 22.22 -3.08
CA MET A 142 -5.19 23.22 -3.90
C MET A 142 -5.45 24.66 -3.43
N GLU A 143 -6.62 24.97 -2.87
CA GLU A 143 -6.89 26.26 -2.25
C GLU A 143 -6.00 26.49 -1.03
N SER A 144 -5.93 25.50 -0.14
CA SER A 144 -5.12 25.53 1.07
C SER A 144 -3.62 25.67 0.77
N VAL A 145 -3.12 24.89 -0.20
CA VAL A 145 -1.72 24.93 -0.63
C VAL A 145 -1.35 26.26 -1.28
N ARG A 146 -2.28 26.86 -2.04
CA ARG A 146 -2.09 28.17 -2.67
C ARG A 146 -1.96 29.29 -1.65
N ALA A 147 -2.85 29.32 -0.65
CA ALA A 147 -2.79 30.31 0.42
C ALA A 147 -1.45 30.22 1.17
N ASN A 148 -1.03 29.01 1.53
CA ASN A 148 0.24 28.76 2.20
C ASN A 148 1.44 29.20 1.34
N PHE A 149 1.45 28.87 0.03
CA PHE A 149 2.52 29.29 -0.87
C PHE A 149 2.70 30.82 -0.92
N HIS A 150 1.61 31.58 -1.02
CA HIS A 150 1.70 33.04 -1.04
C HIS A 150 2.25 33.62 0.27
N GLU A 151 1.84 33.09 1.41
CA GLU A 151 2.37 33.49 2.71
C GLU A 151 3.87 33.18 2.82
N LYS A 152 4.28 31.95 2.45
CA LYS A 152 5.67 31.49 2.61
C LYS A 152 6.61 32.08 1.57
N ALA A 153 6.15 32.42 0.38
CA ALA A 153 6.94 33.13 -0.63
C ALA A 153 7.49 34.48 -0.13
N ALA A 154 6.81 35.12 0.84
CA ALA A 154 7.24 36.36 1.47
C ALA A 154 8.09 36.15 2.75
N ALA A 155 8.17 34.92 3.26
CA ALA A 155 8.88 34.60 4.49
C ALA A 155 10.39 34.43 4.27
N LYS A 156 11.16 34.50 5.36
CA LYS A 156 12.61 34.20 5.30
C LYS A 156 12.84 32.69 5.19
N PRO A 157 13.85 32.25 4.41
CA PRO A 157 14.23 30.84 4.37
C PRO A 157 14.80 30.35 5.70
N ILE A 158 14.51 29.09 6.02
CA ILE A 158 15.03 28.40 7.20
C ILE A 158 16.55 28.20 7.03
N PRO A 159 17.41 28.62 7.98
CA PRO A 159 18.86 28.56 7.86
C PRO A 159 19.43 27.19 7.49
N GLU A 160 18.94 26.12 8.13
CA GLU A 160 19.39 24.74 7.96
C GLU A 160 19.10 24.21 6.55
N LEU A 161 18.03 24.71 5.91
CA LEU A 161 17.65 24.32 4.55
C LEU A 161 18.46 25.06 3.47
N LYS A 162 19.45 25.87 3.86
CA LYS A 162 20.41 26.49 2.94
C LYS A 162 21.78 25.80 2.95
N LEU A 163 21.97 24.81 3.81
CA LEU A 163 23.23 24.09 3.92
C LEU A 163 23.51 23.35 2.61
N HIS A 164 24.79 23.30 2.21
CA HIS A 164 25.19 22.66 0.95
C HIS A 164 24.75 21.19 0.86
N ALA A 165 24.85 20.44 1.97
CA ALA A 165 24.40 19.05 2.03
C ALA A 165 22.89 18.91 1.74
N TRP A 166 22.05 19.80 2.29
CA TRP A 166 20.62 19.83 2.02
C TRP A 166 20.33 20.15 0.55
N MET A 167 20.94 21.22 0.05
CA MET A 167 20.77 21.67 -1.33
C MET A 167 21.16 20.57 -2.34
N LYS A 168 22.24 19.84 -2.04
CA LYS A 168 22.69 18.70 -2.86
C LYS A 168 21.70 17.53 -2.80
N ALA A 169 21.15 17.20 -1.63
CA ALA A 169 20.15 16.14 -1.49
C ALA A 169 18.83 16.46 -2.23
N CYS A 170 18.51 17.75 -2.36
CA CYS A 170 17.31 18.24 -3.04
C CYS A 170 17.51 18.61 -4.52
N GLU A 171 18.71 18.42 -5.07
CA GLU A 171 19.07 18.85 -6.43
C GLU A 171 18.30 18.08 -7.51
N GLY A 172 17.95 18.78 -8.60
CA GLY A 172 17.39 18.16 -9.80
C GLY A 172 15.87 18.00 -9.81
N ALA A 173 15.37 17.63 -11.00
CA ALA A 173 13.97 17.36 -11.28
C ALA A 173 13.53 15.99 -10.71
N ILE A 174 12.29 15.90 -10.24
CA ILE A 174 11.66 14.63 -9.86
C ILE A 174 10.97 14.05 -11.11
N GLY A 175 11.21 12.77 -11.39
CA GLY A 175 10.47 12.07 -12.45
C GLY A 175 11.13 12.04 -13.82
N PHE A 176 12.32 12.62 -13.95
CA PHE A 176 13.04 12.74 -15.23
C PHE A 176 14.49 12.26 -15.06
N ALA A 177 15.01 11.57 -16.08
CA ALA A 177 16.42 11.25 -16.17
C ALA A 177 17.25 12.52 -16.36
N ALA A 178 18.58 12.43 -16.15
CA ALA A 178 19.51 13.56 -16.39
C ALA A 178 19.45 14.09 -17.83
N THR A 179 19.08 13.26 -18.81
CA THR A 179 18.86 13.66 -20.21
C THR A 179 17.58 14.47 -20.42
N GLY A 180 16.69 14.49 -19.42
CA GLY A 180 15.37 15.11 -19.44
C GLY A 180 14.23 14.22 -19.94
N ALA A 181 14.51 12.97 -20.31
CA ALA A 181 13.48 12.01 -20.64
C ALA A 181 12.65 11.64 -19.40
N PRO A 182 11.32 11.46 -19.52
CA PRO A 182 10.50 10.99 -18.41
C PRO A 182 10.91 9.56 -18.02
N LEU A 183 10.90 9.28 -16.71
CA LEU A 183 11.14 7.93 -16.22
C LEU A 183 9.90 7.04 -16.47
N PRO A 184 10.08 5.74 -16.79
CA PRO A 184 8.95 4.82 -16.97
C PRO A 184 8.07 4.80 -15.71
N ILE A 185 6.77 5.08 -15.82
CA ILE A 185 5.90 5.24 -14.64
C ILE A 185 5.54 3.88 -14.02
N GLY A 186 5.29 2.88 -14.86
CA GLY A 186 4.98 1.51 -14.46
C GLY A 186 6.01 0.52 -14.97
N GLU A 187 5.94 -0.69 -14.45
CA GLU A 187 6.68 -1.84 -14.97
C GLU A 187 5.69 -2.84 -15.58
N ASP A 188 6.17 -3.58 -16.55
CA ASP A 188 5.41 -4.67 -17.17
C ASP A 188 4.94 -5.68 -16.12
N THR A 189 3.67 -6.09 -16.19
CA THR A 189 3.08 -7.16 -15.38
C THR A 189 3.97 -8.40 -15.33
N LYS A 190 4.51 -8.85 -16.47
CA LYS A 190 5.47 -9.97 -16.53
C LYS A 190 6.73 -9.76 -15.66
N ALA A 191 7.25 -8.54 -15.61
CA ALA A 191 8.41 -8.19 -14.79
C ALA A 191 8.08 -8.15 -13.28
N ARG A 192 6.82 -7.83 -12.95
CA ARG A 192 6.33 -7.72 -11.57
C ARG A 192 5.87 -9.04 -10.95
N LEU A 193 5.74 -10.11 -11.75
CA LEU A 193 5.33 -11.44 -11.30
C LEU A 193 6.27 -11.99 -10.23
N ALA A 194 5.74 -12.21 -9.03
CA ALA A 194 6.43 -12.77 -7.88
C ALA A 194 5.72 -14.04 -7.39
N SER A 195 6.45 -14.93 -6.72
CA SER A 195 5.86 -16.12 -6.10
C SER A 195 4.83 -15.70 -5.05
N THR A 196 3.64 -16.31 -5.06
CA THR A 196 2.59 -16.10 -4.05
C THR A 196 3.10 -16.38 -2.65
N SER A 197 3.98 -17.38 -2.48
CA SER A 197 4.62 -17.72 -1.21
C SER A 197 5.59 -16.67 -0.65
N SER A 198 6.01 -15.72 -1.49
CA SER A 198 6.92 -14.62 -1.13
C SER A 198 6.24 -13.28 -0.89
N LEU A 199 4.94 -13.19 -1.14
CA LEU A 199 4.16 -11.98 -0.96
C LEU A 199 3.56 -11.93 0.45
N ASP A 200 3.47 -10.72 1.00
CA ASP A 200 2.64 -10.49 2.19
C ASP A 200 1.16 -10.43 1.80
N PHE A 201 0.28 -10.55 2.80
CA PHE A 201 -1.16 -10.51 2.56
C PHE A 201 -1.62 -9.15 2.00
N ARG A 202 -0.88 -8.06 2.28
CA ARG A 202 -1.20 -6.70 1.83
C ARG A 202 -0.93 -6.50 0.34
N SER A 203 -0.14 -7.37 -0.27
CA SER A 203 0.14 -7.40 -1.70
C SER A 203 -0.96 -8.10 -2.51
N ILE A 204 -1.88 -8.78 -1.82
CA ILE A 204 -2.96 -9.59 -2.41
C ILE A 204 -4.33 -9.04 -1.99
N SER A 205 -4.54 -8.84 -0.69
CA SER A 205 -5.82 -8.40 -0.13
C SER A 205 -6.16 -6.97 -0.51
N GLY A 206 -7.33 -6.78 -1.13
CA GLY A 206 -7.76 -5.48 -1.64
C GLY A 206 -7.22 -5.17 -3.03
N HIS A 207 -6.63 -6.16 -3.71
CA HIS A 207 -6.04 -5.98 -5.04
C HIS A 207 -6.64 -6.95 -6.05
N LEU A 208 -6.79 -6.44 -7.27
CA LEU A 208 -6.95 -7.28 -8.44
C LEU A 208 -5.56 -7.85 -8.81
N ILE A 209 -5.47 -9.16 -8.97
CA ILE A 209 -4.22 -9.86 -9.26
C ILE A 209 -4.37 -10.75 -10.50
N TYR A 210 -3.34 -10.76 -11.33
CA TYR A 210 -3.13 -11.78 -12.35
C TYR A 210 -2.34 -12.94 -11.75
N ILE A 211 -2.80 -14.17 -11.95
CA ILE A 211 -2.16 -15.41 -11.47
C ILE A 211 -1.75 -16.23 -12.69
N GLU A 212 -0.48 -16.63 -12.77
CA GLU A 212 0.01 -17.56 -13.80
C GLU A 212 -0.49 -18.99 -13.54
N ASP A 213 -0.65 -19.76 -14.62
CA ASP A 213 -1.00 -21.19 -14.58
C ASP A 213 -2.32 -21.46 -13.84
N GLY A 214 -3.41 -20.96 -14.43
CA GLY A 214 -4.77 -21.14 -13.96
C GLY A 214 -5.18 -22.62 -13.88
N LYS A 215 -4.63 -23.49 -14.74
CA LYS A 215 -4.83 -24.94 -14.66
C LYS A 215 -4.38 -25.48 -13.30
N LYS A 216 -3.15 -25.14 -12.91
CA LYS A 216 -2.59 -25.56 -11.62
C LYS A 216 -3.29 -24.88 -10.45
N ALA A 217 -3.66 -23.60 -10.58
CA ALA A 217 -4.41 -22.89 -9.56
C ALA A 217 -5.76 -23.56 -9.26
N LEU A 218 -6.50 -23.95 -10.30
CA LEU A 218 -7.81 -24.60 -10.19
C LEU A 218 -7.74 -26.12 -10.04
N ARG A 219 -6.53 -26.71 -10.09
CA ARG A 219 -6.29 -28.16 -10.01
C ARG A 219 -7.07 -28.96 -11.08
N LEU A 220 -7.15 -28.42 -12.29
CA LEU A 220 -7.84 -29.02 -13.43
C LEU A 220 -6.93 -30.00 -14.20
N ASN A 221 -7.54 -30.97 -14.89
CA ASN A 221 -6.79 -31.88 -15.76
C ASN A 221 -6.51 -31.24 -17.13
N GLU A 222 -5.57 -31.80 -17.91
CA GLU A 222 -5.17 -31.26 -19.24
C GLU A 222 -6.34 -31.14 -20.23
N SER A 223 -7.33 -32.03 -20.18
CA SER A 223 -8.48 -31.99 -21.08
C SER A 223 -9.51 -30.90 -20.75
N GLU A 224 -9.37 -30.23 -19.60
CA GLU A 224 -10.36 -29.30 -19.04
C GLU A 224 -9.87 -27.84 -19.06
N TRP A 225 -8.64 -27.59 -19.53
CA TRP A 225 -8.02 -26.27 -19.50
C TRP A 225 -7.78 -25.70 -20.90
N ASP A 226 -8.05 -24.40 -21.07
CA ASP A 226 -7.71 -23.70 -22.30
C ASP A 226 -6.33 -23.06 -22.20
N GLU A 227 -5.40 -23.57 -22.99
CA GLU A 227 -4.03 -23.07 -23.08
C GLU A 227 -3.92 -21.68 -23.74
N VAL A 228 -4.99 -21.16 -24.37
CA VAL A 228 -5.03 -19.80 -24.95
C VAL A 228 -5.06 -18.73 -23.86
N TYR A 229 -5.74 -18.99 -22.73
CA TYR A 229 -5.83 -18.11 -21.57
C TYR A 229 -5.25 -18.82 -20.34
N PRO A 230 -3.91 -18.95 -20.26
CA PRO A 230 -3.27 -19.82 -19.28
C PRO A 230 -3.25 -19.28 -17.86
N GLY A 231 -3.70 -18.05 -17.61
CA GLY A 231 -3.75 -17.43 -16.30
C GLY A 231 -5.17 -17.13 -15.83
N LEU A 232 -5.27 -16.53 -14.65
CA LEU A 232 -6.52 -16.10 -14.05
C LEU A 232 -6.41 -14.63 -13.63
N ILE A 233 -7.54 -13.95 -13.62
CA ILE A 233 -7.72 -12.70 -12.87
C ILE A 233 -8.55 -13.00 -11.63
N ALA A 234 -8.08 -12.51 -10.49
CA ALA A 234 -8.72 -12.72 -9.21
C ALA A 234 -8.70 -11.45 -8.35
N TYR A 235 -9.67 -11.32 -7.46
CA TYR A 235 -9.66 -10.31 -6.41
C TYR A 235 -9.25 -10.94 -5.07
N GLY A 236 -8.18 -10.43 -4.47
CA GLY A 236 -7.69 -10.93 -3.18
C GLY A 236 -8.44 -10.29 -2.00
N TYR A 237 -8.73 -11.08 -0.98
CA TYR A 237 -9.40 -10.61 0.25
C TYR A 237 -9.06 -11.52 1.44
N VAL A 238 -9.31 -11.05 2.67
CA VAL A 238 -9.12 -11.85 3.89
C VAL A 238 -10.47 -12.27 4.46
N ASP A 239 -10.74 -13.57 4.46
CA ASP A 239 -11.82 -14.20 5.23
C ASP A 239 -11.28 -14.43 6.65
N HIS A 240 -11.99 -13.94 7.67
CA HIS A 240 -11.51 -13.99 9.05
C HIS A 240 -11.25 -15.42 9.57
N VAL A 241 -11.91 -16.43 8.99
CA VAL A 241 -11.76 -17.83 9.39
C VAL A 241 -10.87 -18.60 8.42
N ARG A 242 -11.04 -18.38 7.11
CA ARG A 242 -10.32 -19.10 6.06
C ARG A 242 -8.97 -18.49 5.70
N GLY A 243 -8.68 -17.31 6.21
CA GLY A 243 -7.45 -16.58 5.91
C GLY A 243 -7.49 -15.88 4.55
N LEU A 244 -6.32 -15.73 3.95
CA LEU A 244 -6.15 -15.02 2.68
C LEU A 244 -6.76 -15.84 1.53
N CYS A 245 -7.70 -15.25 0.80
CA CYS A 245 -8.48 -15.86 -0.27
C CYS A 245 -8.39 -15.04 -1.56
N CYS A 246 -8.68 -15.69 -2.69
CA CYS A 246 -8.80 -15.09 -4.01
C CYS A 246 -10.15 -15.48 -4.62
N ALA A 247 -10.98 -14.50 -4.97
CA ALA A 247 -12.19 -14.69 -5.76
C ALA A 247 -11.81 -14.65 -7.25
N ILE A 248 -11.99 -15.75 -7.96
CA ILE A 248 -11.62 -15.83 -9.38
C ILE A 248 -12.71 -15.16 -10.22
N LEU A 249 -12.30 -14.19 -11.04
CA LEU A 249 -13.22 -13.39 -11.83
C LEU A 249 -13.34 -13.89 -13.27
N ALA A 250 -12.22 -14.32 -13.85
CA ALA A 250 -12.12 -14.69 -15.26
C ALA A 250 -10.79 -15.41 -15.59
N SER A 251 -10.76 -16.14 -16.70
CA SER A 251 -9.50 -16.58 -17.31
C SER A 251 -8.81 -15.42 -18.02
N ALA A 252 -7.48 -15.43 -18.06
CA ALA A 252 -6.72 -14.30 -18.59
C ALA A 252 -5.39 -14.71 -19.23
N ARG A 253 -4.83 -13.81 -20.04
CA ARG A 253 -3.48 -13.93 -20.59
C ARG A 253 -2.80 -12.58 -20.67
N LEU A 254 -1.47 -12.62 -20.69
CA LEU A 254 -0.65 -11.46 -21.03
C LEU A 254 -0.14 -11.63 -22.46
N ASP A 255 -0.56 -10.74 -23.36
CA ASP A 255 -0.18 -10.77 -24.77
C ASP A 255 1.33 -10.49 -24.98
N THR A 256 1.77 -10.41 -26.24
CA THR A 256 3.16 -10.11 -26.59
C THR A 256 3.60 -8.69 -26.23
N ALA A 257 2.65 -7.76 -26.07
CA ALA A 257 2.86 -6.39 -25.61
C ALA A 257 2.63 -6.23 -24.09
N ASN A 258 2.52 -7.36 -23.37
CA ASN A 258 2.28 -7.42 -21.94
C ASN A 258 0.96 -6.73 -21.50
N GLN A 259 0.00 -6.61 -22.42
CA GLN A 259 -1.36 -6.19 -22.13
C GLN A 259 -2.16 -7.38 -21.60
N LEU A 260 -3.00 -7.10 -20.62
CA LEU A 260 -3.93 -8.07 -20.07
C LEU A 260 -5.09 -8.25 -21.04
N GLU A 261 -5.39 -9.51 -21.36
CA GLU A 261 -6.60 -9.88 -22.07
C GLU A 261 -7.39 -10.87 -21.22
N VAL A 262 -8.67 -10.56 -21.00
CA VAL A 262 -9.56 -11.31 -20.12
C VAL A 262 -10.65 -12.00 -20.94
N ARG A 263 -11.09 -13.18 -20.49
CA ARG A 263 -12.18 -13.95 -21.09
C ARG A 263 -13.34 -14.13 -20.11
N ARG A 264 -14.56 -13.97 -20.62
CA ARG A 264 -15.83 -14.16 -19.88
C ARG A 264 -16.31 -15.61 -19.89
N ASP A 265 -15.46 -16.53 -19.43
CA ASP A 265 -15.73 -17.97 -19.41
C ASP A 265 -16.16 -18.51 -18.03
N LEU A 266 -16.05 -17.68 -16.99
CA LEU A 266 -16.34 -18.05 -15.61
C LEU A 266 -17.52 -17.26 -15.01
N ASP A 267 -18.28 -16.54 -15.84
CA ASP A 267 -19.30 -15.58 -15.40
C ASP A 267 -20.40 -16.23 -14.53
N ASP A 268 -20.78 -17.47 -14.84
CA ASP A 268 -21.80 -18.25 -14.11
C ASP A 268 -21.23 -19.00 -12.90
N MET A 269 -19.94 -18.82 -12.58
CA MET A 269 -19.25 -19.53 -11.50
C MET A 269 -18.83 -18.57 -10.37
N SER A 270 -18.87 -19.09 -9.14
CA SER A 270 -18.31 -18.45 -7.95
C SER A 270 -17.18 -19.32 -7.42
N ILE A 271 -15.94 -19.02 -7.81
CA ILE A 271 -14.77 -19.81 -7.48
C ILE A 271 -13.90 -19.05 -6.48
N ARG A 272 -13.58 -19.70 -5.36
CA ARG A 272 -12.65 -19.23 -4.35
C ARG A 272 -11.44 -20.14 -4.29
N ILE A 273 -10.26 -19.54 -4.14
CA ILE A 273 -9.01 -20.25 -3.85
C ILE A 273 -8.39 -19.65 -2.58
N GLU A 274 -8.08 -20.47 -1.57
CA GLU A 274 -7.23 -20.03 -0.46
C GLU A 274 -5.81 -19.80 -0.95
N ALA A 275 -5.17 -18.69 -0.60
CA ALA A 275 -3.86 -18.31 -1.13
C ALA A 275 -2.78 -19.36 -0.85
N GLY A 276 -2.87 -20.08 0.27
CA GLY A 276 -1.97 -21.20 0.57
C GLY A 276 -2.04 -22.34 -0.46
N ALA A 277 -3.16 -22.52 -1.16
CA ALA A 277 -3.32 -23.51 -2.21
C ALA A 277 -2.61 -23.12 -3.52
N LEU A 278 -2.28 -21.85 -3.72
CA LEU A 278 -1.52 -21.35 -4.87
C LEU A 278 -0.04 -21.74 -4.79
N GLY A 279 0.49 -22.02 -3.59
CA GLY A 279 1.88 -22.45 -3.39
C GLY A 279 2.90 -21.44 -3.94
N ASP A 280 3.71 -21.87 -4.90
CA ASP A 280 4.73 -21.05 -5.58
C ASP A 280 4.29 -20.55 -6.97
N LEU A 281 2.98 -20.55 -7.24
CA LEU A 281 2.46 -19.87 -8.43
C LEU A 281 2.86 -18.40 -8.40
N ARG A 282 3.00 -17.80 -9.59
CA ARG A 282 3.41 -16.41 -9.70
C ARG A 282 2.20 -15.52 -9.92
N CYS A 283 2.17 -14.38 -9.24
CA CYS A 283 1.12 -13.39 -9.43
C CYS A 283 1.68 -11.97 -9.41
N ALA A 284 0.87 -11.04 -9.90
CA ALA A 284 1.15 -9.61 -9.86
C ALA A 284 -0.17 -8.82 -9.76
N GLY A 285 -0.17 -7.73 -8.98
CA GLY A 285 -1.27 -6.78 -8.99
C GLY A 285 -1.50 -6.18 -10.37
N VAL A 286 -2.75 -5.92 -10.73
CA VAL A 286 -3.16 -5.31 -12.00
C VAL A 286 -4.34 -4.38 -11.76
N ILE A 287 -4.73 -3.62 -12.79
CA ILE A 287 -5.97 -2.87 -12.84
C ILE A 287 -6.66 -3.26 -14.15
N ASP A 288 -7.91 -3.65 -14.06
CA ASP A 288 -8.71 -4.11 -15.20
C ASP A 288 -10.22 -3.92 -14.91
N ASP A 289 -11.03 -3.81 -15.96
CA ASP A 289 -12.44 -3.39 -15.91
C ASP A 289 -13.34 -4.59 -15.63
N VAL A 290 -12.80 -5.80 -15.75
CA VAL A 290 -13.40 -7.03 -15.21
C VAL A 290 -13.78 -6.89 -13.74
N LEU A 291 -13.07 -6.08 -12.95
CA LEU A 291 -13.46 -5.83 -11.55
C LEU A 291 -14.80 -5.10 -11.46
N GLY A 292 -15.06 -4.18 -12.39
CA GLY A 292 -16.35 -3.52 -12.58
C GLY A 292 -17.43 -4.47 -13.04
N GLU A 293 -17.13 -5.23 -14.10
CA GLU A 293 -18.06 -6.21 -14.67
C GLU A 293 -18.48 -7.30 -13.67
N ARG A 294 -17.58 -7.63 -12.74
CA ARG A 294 -17.75 -8.69 -11.73
C ARG A 294 -17.89 -8.14 -10.30
N ALA A 295 -18.24 -6.87 -10.15
CA ALA A 295 -18.34 -6.20 -8.85
C ALA A 295 -19.31 -6.93 -7.89
N GLU A 296 -20.49 -7.32 -8.40
CA GLU A 296 -21.52 -8.01 -7.61
C GLU A 296 -21.02 -9.36 -7.07
N LEU A 297 -20.21 -10.09 -7.85
CA LEU A 297 -19.59 -11.33 -7.38
C LEU A 297 -18.61 -11.05 -6.25
N VAL A 298 -17.73 -10.06 -6.43
CA VAL A 298 -16.76 -9.67 -5.39
C VAL A 298 -17.48 -9.26 -4.12
N GLU A 299 -18.51 -8.44 -4.22
CA GLU A 299 -19.31 -8.00 -3.07
C GLU A 299 -19.98 -9.19 -2.37
N THR A 300 -20.57 -10.09 -3.15
CA THR A 300 -21.20 -11.32 -2.64
C THR A 300 -20.20 -12.21 -1.91
N MET A 301 -19.02 -12.43 -2.48
CA MET A 301 -18.04 -13.37 -1.95
C MET A 301 -17.19 -12.81 -0.82
N CYS A 302 -16.92 -11.50 -0.84
CA CYS A 302 -15.90 -10.87 -0.01
C CYS A 302 -16.50 -9.99 1.10
N PHE A 303 -17.71 -9.44 0.91
CA PHE A 303 -18.29 -8.46 1.85
C PHE A 303 -19.60 -8.93 2.50
N GLN A 304 -20.23 -10.04 2.07
CA GLN A 304 -21.50 -10.50 2.66
C GLN A 304 -21.42 -10.86 4.15
N LYS A 305 -20.23 -11.21 4.64
CA LYS A 305 -20.01 -11.38 6.07
C LYS A 305 -19.45 -10.06 6.58
N GLU A 306 -20.31 -9.25 7.22
CA GLU A 306 -19.86 -8.06 7.93
C GLU A 306 -18.84 -8.49 8.99
N GLU A 307 -17.56 -8.27 8.68
CA GLU A 307 -16.51 -8.38 9.68
C GLU A 307 -16.59 -7.12 10.56
N PRO A 308 -16.42 -7.25 11.89
CA PRO A 308 -16.44 -6.09 12.76
C PRO A 308 -15.39 -5.06 12.33
N GLU A 309 -15.72 -3.76 12.39
CA GLU A 309 -14.79 -2.66 12.10
C GLU A 309 -13.46 -2.81 12.88
N SER A 310 -13.52 -3.38 14.08
CA SER A 310 -12.34 -3.70 14.88
C SER A 310 -11.37 -4.66 14.19
N VAL A 311 -11.85 -5.65 13.43
CA VAL A 311 -11.01 -6.61 12.68
C VAL A 311 -10.31 -5.92 11.51
N GLU A 312 -11.01 -5.04 10.79
CA GLU A 312 -10.40 -4.24 9.72
C GLU A 312 -9.32 -3.28 10.26
N ALA A 313 -9.59 -2.65 11.40
CA ALA A 313 -8.62 -1.82 12.10
C ALA A 313 -7.38 -2.63 12.53
N LEU A 314 -7.58 -3.83 13.08
CA LEU A 314 -6.51 -4.76 13.44
C LEU A 314 -5.61 -5.11 12.25
N ARG A 315 -6.17 -5.35 11.07
CA ARG A 315 -5.41 -5.60 9.83
C ARG A 315 -4.57 -4.40 9.39
N SER A 316 -4.87 -3.19 9.84
CA SER A 316 -4.11 -1.97 9.54
C SER A 316 -2.88 -1.79 10.44
N ILE A 317 -2.80 -2.50 11.57
CA ILE A 317 -1.66 -2.43 12.50
C ILE A 317 -0.46 -3.20 11.92
N ARG A 318 0.52 -2.46 11.40
CA ARG A 318 1.75 -3.02 10.80
C ARG A 318 2.71 -3.64 11.82
N ALA A 319 2.68 -3.20 13.08
CA ALA A 319 3.50 -3.78 14.15
C ALA A 319 3.19 -5.26 14.40
N LEU A 320 2.00 -5.74 14.01
CA LEU A 320 1.62 -7.15 14.11
C LEU A 320 2.16 -8.00 12.95
N ASP A 321 2.55 -7.40 11.82
CA ASP A 321 2.89 -8.12 10.59
C ASP A 321 3.99 -9.20 10.79
N PRO A 322 5.05 -8.99 11.60
CA PRO A 322 6.04 -10.03 11.89
C PRO A 322 5.50 -11.26 12.62
N PHE A 323 4.37 -11.12 13.33
CA PHE A 323 3.76 -12.17 14.13
C PHE A 323 2.61 -12.88 13.40
N ARG A 324 2.10 -12.31 12.31
CA ARG A 324 0.98 -12.88 11.55
C ARG A 324 1.36 -14.19 10.88
N HIS A 325 0.42 -15.12 10.85
CA HIS A 325 0.51 -16.27 9.97
C HIS A 325 0.40 -15.79 8.52
N ARG A 326 1.26 -16.30 7.64
CA ARG A 326 1.29 -15.89 6.22
C ARG A 326 -0.06 -16.07 5.53
N ASP A 327 -0.64 -17.27 5.66
CA ASP A 327 -1.87 -17.64 4.97
C ASP A 327 -3.14 -17.27 5.76
N TYR A 328 -2.99 -16.88 7.04
CA TYR A 328 -4.09 -16.49 7.93
C TYR A 328 -3.74 -15.15 8.59
N PRO A 329 -3.93 -14.01 7.91
CA PRO A 329 -3.43 -12.73 8.38
C PRO A 329 -4.01 -12.29 9.73
N ASP A 330 -5.19 -12.77 10.10
CA ASP A 330 -5.81 -12.47 11.40
C ASP A 330 -5.28 -13.37 12.53
N ASP A 331 -4.47 -14.39 12.22
CA ASP A 331 -3.86 -15.27 13.21
C ASP A 331 -2.43 -14.80 13.49
N VAL A 332 -2.05 -14.68 14.76
CA VAL A 332 -0.74 -14.24 15.22
C VAL A 332 -0.11 -15.27 16.14
N ARG A 333 1.22 -15.35 16.10
CA ARG A 333 2.02 -16.15 17.04
C ARG A 333 2.49 -15.26 18.19
N ALA A 334 2.16 -15.62 19.42
CA ALA A 334 2.57 -14.91 20.62
C ALA A 334 3.13 -15.88 21.68
N LEU A 335 3.89 -15.34 22.63
CA LEU A 335 4.34 -16.07 23.81
C LEU A 335 3.30 -15.94 24.93
N LEU A 336 2.73 -17.06 25.36
CA LEU A 336 1.85 -17.13 26.51
C LEU A 336 2.67 -16.93 27.81
N VAL A 337 2.28 -15.94 28.61
CA VAL A 337 2.95 -15.58 29.87
C VAL A 337 1.91 -15.22 30.93
N GLY A 338 2.26 -15.40 32.21
CA GLY A 338 1.38 -15.04 33.33
C GLY A 338 1.39 -16.07 34.46
N ASP A 339 0.37 -16.02 35.31
CA ASP A 339 0.28 -16.87 36.49
C ASP A 339 0.14 -18.35 36.11
N GLY A 340 0.93 -19.21 36.75
CA GLY A 340 0.93 -20.65 36.47
C GLY A 340 1.71 -21.07 35.21
N ILE A 341 2.43 -20.13 34.58
CA ILE A 341 3.32 -20.41 33.45
C ILE A 341 4.77 -20.34 33.93
N GLU A 342 5.41 -21.50 34.05
CA GLU A 342 6.81 -21.59 34.49
C GLU A 342 7.78 -21.16 33.37
N THR A 343 7.43 -21.48 32.11
CA THR A 343 8.22 -21.14 30.93
C THR A 343 7.32 -20.61 29.82
N PRO A 344 7.66 -19.49 29.15
CA PRO A 344 6.85 -18.97 28.06
C PRO A 344 6.62 -20.00 26.95
N GLU A 345 5.39 -20.08 26.45
CA GLU A 345 4.99 -21.04 25.43
C GLU A 345 4.48 -20.32 24.18
N ALA A 346 4.93 -20.73 22.99
CA ALA A 346 4.42 -20.15 21.75
C ALA A 346 3.03 -20.72 21.42
N VAL A 347 2.06 -19.83 21.25
CA VAL A 347 0.67 -20.16 20.91
C VAL A 347 0.19 -19.36 19.70
N TRP A 348 -0.81 -19.88 19.00
CA TRP A 348 -1.51 -19.16 17.94
C TRP A 348 -2.79 -18.55 18.48
N LEU A 349 -3.02 -17.27 18.18
CA LEU A 349 -4.26 -16.57 18.52
C LEU A 349 -4.84 -15.85 17.31
N ARG A 350 -6.17 -15.79 17.22
CA ARG A 350 -6.89 -15.00 16.22
C ARG A 350 -7.26 -13.64 16.78
N LEU A 351 -6.86 -12.57 16.11
CA LEU A 351 -7.16 -11.19 16.49
C LEU A 351 -8.66 -10.92 16.34
N GLU A 352 -9.35 -10.52 17.41
CA GLU A 352 -10.81 -10.37 17.36
C GLU A 352 -11.28 -8.96 17.70
N ILE A 353 -10.63 -8.31 18.67
CA ILE A 353 -11.10 -7.03 19.21
C ILE A 353 -9.93 -6.06 19.31
N LEU A 354 -10.16 -4.85 18.81
CA LEU A 354 -9.40 -3.64 19.15
C LEU A 354 -10.33 -2.76 19.96
N THR A 355 -10.00 -2.51 21.23
CA THR A 355 -10.81 -1.67 22.11
C THR A 355 -10.59 -0.19 21.80
N GLU A 356 -11.48 0.69 22.27
CA GLU A 356 -11.27 2.15 22.20
C GLU A 356 -9.98 2.60 22.93
N GLY A 357 -9.49 1.80 23.89
CA GLY A 357 -8.22 2.01 24.58
C GLY A 357 -6.98 1.56 23.81
N ASN A 358 -7.15 1.04 22.59
CA ASN A 358 -6.13 0.36 21.78
C ASN A 358 -5.62 -0.96 22.35
N ASP A 359 -6.37 -1.60 23.25
CA ASP A 359 -6.04 -2.95 23.70
C ASP A 359 -6.44 -3.96 22.62
N ILE A 360 -5.57 -4.93 22.37
CA ILE A 360 -5.79 -5.99 21.40
C ILE A 360 -6.18 -7.26 22.16
N LEU A 361 -7.36 -7.81 21.87
CA LEU A 361 -7.76 -9.12 22.38
C LEU A 361 -7.77 -10.14 21.25
N ALA A 362 -7.20 -11.30 21.52
CA ALA A 362 -7.10 -12.39 20.56
C ALA A 362 -7.56 -13.72 21.17
N ARG A 363 -8.26 -14.52 20.36
CA ARG A 363 -8.78 -15.82 20.72
C ARG A 363 -7.74 -16.91 20.55
N LEU A 364 -7.47 -17.69 21.60
CA LEU A 364 -6.53 -18.80 21.56
C LEU A 364 -7.00 -19.92 20.61
N LEU A 365 -6.15 -20.33 19.67
CA LEU A 365 -6.49 -21.30 18.61
C LEU A 365 -6.03 -22.73 18.89
N ASN A 366 -5.08 -22.91 19.80
CA ASN A 366 -4.58 -24.23 20.19
C ASN A 366 -4.45 -24.36 21.70
N GLU A 367 -4.62 -25.57 22.19
CA GLU A 367 -4.52 -25.85 23.63
C GLU A 367 -3.08 -25.64 24.11
N PRO A 368 -2.87 -24.91 25.22
CA PRO A 368 -1.55 -24.82 25.83
C PRO A 368 -1.07 -26.20 26.31
N ALA A 369 0.21 -26.48 26.14
CA ALA A 369 0.84 -27.69 26.66
C ALA A 369 0.95 -27.67 28.18
N GLN A 370 1.12 -26.48 28.77
CA GLN A 370 1.16 -26.29 30.22
C GLN A 370 -0.24 -26.14 30.81
N ARG A 371 -0.40 -26.59 32.07
CA ARG A 371 -1.65 -26.40 32.83
C ARG A 371 -1.68 -25.01 33.44
N CYS A 372 -1.98 -24.01 32.62
CA CYS A 372 -2.00 -22.60 33.00
C CYS A 372 -3.41 -22.01 33.17
N GLY A 373 -4.46 -22.85 33.14
CA GLY A 373 -5.83 -22.43 33.43
C GLY A 373 -6.52 -21.65 32.31
N VAL A 374 -5.90 -21.55 31.14
CA VAL A 374 -6.52 -21.04 29.91
C VAL A 374 -6.61 -22.16 28.87
N HIS A 375 -7.63 -22.08 28.02
CA HIS A 375 -8.03 -23.13 27.09
C HIS A 375 -8.26 -22.57 25.69
N THR A 376 -8.23 -23.46 24.69
CA THR A 376 -8.61 -23.14 23.32
C THR A 376 -9.97 -22.43 23.29
N GLY A 377 -10.04 -21.28 22.62
CA GLY A 377 -11.24 -20.47 22.51
C GLY A 377 -11.29 -19.28 23.49
N ASP A 378 -10.44 -19.24 24.52
CA ASP A 378 -10.36 -18.12 25.45
C ASP A 378 -9.83 -16.85 24.77
N LEU A 379 -10.36 -15.69 25.17
CA LEU A 379 -9.87 -14.38 24.73
C LEU A 379 -8.78 -13.90 25.68
N LEU A 380 -7.61 -13.57 25.13
CA LEU A 380 -6.46 -13.09 25.88
C LEU A 380 -6.00 -11.72 25.36
N PRO A 381 -5.59 -10.79 26.26
CA PRO A 381 -4.96 -9.56 25.85
C PRO A 381 -3.56 -9.81 25.28
N LEU A 382 -3.23 -9.08 24.22
CA LEU A 382 -1.91 -9.04 23.62
C LEU A 382 -1.16 -7.77 24.02
N ALA A 383 0.14 -7.92 24.25
CA ALA A 383 1.03 -6.79 24.48
C ALA A 383 2.34 -6.97 23.70
N PHE A 384 2.94 -5.85 23.29
CA PHE A 384 4.29 -5.83 22.76
C PHE A 384 5.28 -5.70 23.91
N TYR A 385 6.36 -6.48 23.84
CA TYR A 385 7.45 -6.45 24.82
C TYR A 385 8.78 -6.29 24.09
N ASP A 386 9.41 -5.13 24.25
CA ASP A 386 10.70 -4.85 23.63
C ASP A 386 11.83 -5.44 24.49
N THR A 387 12.73 -6.17 23.83
CA THR A 387 14.01 -6.62 24.37
C THR A 387 15.15 -5.83 23.75
N ASP A 388 16.38 -6.03 24.22
CA ASP A 388 17.56 -5.32 23.66
C ASP A 388 17.77 -5.61 22.16
N ASP A 389 17.31 -6.76 21.67
CA ASP A 389 17.56 -7.24 20.30
C ASP A 389 16.29 -7.32 19.42
N ASP A 390 15.12 -7.53 20.01
CA ASP A 390 13.86 -7.79 19.27
C ASP A 390 12.60 -7.34 20.02
N THR A 391 11.52 -7.10 19.28
CA THR A 391 10.16 -6.97 19.84
C THR A 391 9.48 -8.33 19.88
N LEU A 392 8.90 -8.69 21.03
CA LEU A 392 8.10 -9.90 21.23
C LEU A 392 6.61 -9.55 21.34
N LEU A 393 5.76 -10.44 20.88
CA LEU A 393 4.32 -10.40 21.13
C LEU A 393 3.99 -11.39 22.24
N VAL A 394 3.37 -10.92 23.31
CA VAL A 394 2.98 -11.74 24.47
C VAL A 394 1.47 -11.79 24.64
N ALA A 395 0.94 -12.95 24.99
CA ALA A 395 -0.45 -13.15 25.41
C ALA A 395 -0.48 -13.33 26.94
N VAL A 396 -1.14 -12.41 27.65
CA VAL A 396 -1.08 -12.37 29.11
C VAL A 396 -2.27 -13.12 29.71
N THR A 397 -1.99 -14.14 30.53
CA THR A 397 -3.01 -14.75 31.38
C THR A 397 -3.15 -13.89 32.63
N HIS A 398 -4.35 -13.36 32.87
CA HIS A 398 -4.68 -12.85 34.20
C HIS A 398 -5.10 -14.04 35.04
N GLY A 399 -4.38 -14.30 36.14
CA GLY A 399 -4.89 -15.20 37.17
C GLY A 399 -6.28 -14.70 37.58
N ASN A 400 -7.30 -15.54 37.40
CA ASN A 400 -8.61 -15.28 38.00
C ASN A 400 -8.36 -15.02 39.50
N ARG A 401 -8.63 -13.78 39.94
CA ARG A 401 -8.66 -13.47 41.37
C ARG A 401 -9.87 -14.10 42.03
#